data_AF-A0A1L0A9U2-F1
#
_entry.id   AF-A0A1L0A9U2-F1
#
_cell.length_a   1.000
_cell.length_b   1.000
_cell.length_c   1.000
_cell.angle_alpha   90.00
_cell.angle_beta   90.00
_cell.angle_gamma   90.00
#
_symmetry.space_group_name_H-M   'P 1'
#
loop_
_entity.id
_entity.type
_entity.pdbx_description
1 polymer ?
#
loop_
_entity_poly.entity_id
_entity_poly.type
_entity_poly.pdbx_seq_one_letter_code
_entity_poly.pdbx_strand_id
1 'polypeptide(L)'
;MMKKSIMKNSINTSLKNLITAVATTAVLLICGSLQAAEKLTIGITLQPYYSYVKAVVGDKAEVLPLVDEGFNPHNYQPQPNDLRRLKQMDVIVVNGIGHDDFALKVIKAANRDDLIVIEANKDVPLLPAIGQSVGDGAVNPHTFVGLSTTIQKVYTIATELSKIDPDNARTYRKNARKYATEFRKMKRQAMLTLGDLDTAVTAPSTTHHASINKQQGS
;
A
#
# COMPACT_ATOMS: atom_id res chain seq x y z
N MET A 1 -32.62 -28.43 -67.97
CA MET A 1 -32.03 -27.26 -67.26
C MET A 1 -32.34 -27.16 -65.76
N MET A 2 -33.29 -27.92 -65.18
CA MET A 2 -33.72 -27.74 -63.76
C MET A 2 -32.76 -28.28 -62.67
N LYS A 3 -31.95 -29.32 -62.91
CA LYS A 3 -31.09 -29.91 -61.85
C LYS A 3 -29.94 -28.99 -61.36
N LYS A 4 -29.41 -28.11 -62.21
CA LYS A 4 -28.31 -27.19 -61.85
C LYS A 4 -28.73 -26.08 -60.88
N SER A 5 -29.99 -25.64 -60.94
CA SER A 5 -30.51 -24.56 -60.09
C SER A 5 -30.74 -25.03 -58.65
N ILE A 6 -31.28 -26.23 -58.47
CA ILE A 6 -31.57 -26.83 -57.15
C ILE A 6 -30.27 -27.11 -56.37
N MET A 7 -29.21 -27.60 -57.04
CA MET A 7 -27.90 -27.83 -56.41
C MET A 7 -27.26 -26.53 -55.89
N LYS A 8 -27.33 -25.42 -56.64
CA LYS A 8 -26.74 -24.14 -56.21
C LYS A 8 -27.42 -23.55 -54.97
N ASN A 9 -28.74 -23.71 -54.84
CA ASN A 9 -29.49 -23.22 -53.68
C ASN A 9 -29.20 -24.03 -52.41
N SER A 10 -29.04 -25.35 -52.54
CA SER A 10 -28.68 -26.22 -51.42
C SER A 10 -27.27 -25.90 -50.88
N ILE A 11 -26.31 -25.69 -51.78
CA ILE A 11 -24.93 -25.32 -51.42
C ILE A 11 -24.89 -23.96 -50.70
N ASN A 12 -25.63 -22.94 -51.18
CA ASN A 12 -25.69 -21.63 -50.52
C ASN A 12 -26.34 -21.67 -49.12
N THR A 13 -27.28 -22.59 -48.89
CA THR A 13 -27.96 -22.73 -47.60
C THR A 13 -27.07 -23.44 -46.58
N SER A 14 -26.38 -24.51 -47.01
CA SER A 14 -25.38 -25.19 -46.17
C SER A 14 -24.18 -24.31 -45.85
N LEU A 15 -23.71 -23.47 -46.80
CA LEU A 15 -22.60 -22.54 -46.56
C LEU A 15 -22.98 -21.45 -45.56
N LYS A 16 -24.20 -20.91 -45.64
CA LYS A 16 -24.73 -19.96 -44.66
C LYS A 16 -24.81 -20.58 -43.28
N ASN A 17 -25.41 -21.77 -43.14
CA ASN A 17 -25.53 -22.46 -41.85
C ASN A 17 -24.17 -22.81 -41.23
N LEU A 18 -23.16 -23.13 -42.06
CA LEU A 18 -21.78 -23.35 -41.60
C LEU A 18 -21.13 -22.07 -41.08
N ILE A 19 -21.32 -20.94 -41.77
CA ILE A 19 -20.81 -19.64 -41.33
C ILE A 19 -21.50 -19.18 -40.03
N THR A 20 -22.82 -19.38 -39.89
CA THR A 20 -23.55 -19.04 -38.66
C THR A 20 -23.09 -19.91 -37.49
N ALA A 21 -22.87 -21.20 -37.70
CA ALA A 21 -22.42 -22.13 -36.66
C ALA A 21 -21.01 -21.80 -36.15
N VAL A 22 -20.09 -21.42 -37.05
CA VAL A 22 -18.72 -20.96 -36.71
C VAL A 22 -18.75 -19.63 -35.97
N ALA A 23 -19.62 -18.70 -36.37
CA ALA A 23 -19.78 -17.42 -35.67
C ALA A 23 -20.33 -17.59 -34.25
N THR A 24 -21.29 -18.49 -34.02
CA THR A 24 -21.81 -18.76 -32.67
C THR A 24 -20.83 -19.51 -31.76
N THR A 25 -19.96 -20.38 -32.30
CA THR A 25 -18.92 -21.04 -31.50
C THR A 25 -17.78 -20.09 -31.14
N ALA A 26 -17.43 -19.14 -32.01
CA ALA A 26 -16.41 -18.12 -31.71
C ALA A 26 -16.85 -17.16 -30.59
N VAL A 27 -18.14 -16.81 -30.53
CA VAL A 27 -18.68 -15.93 -29.46
C VAL A 27 -18.70 -16.65 -28.10
N LEU A 28 -18.95 -17.96 -28.07
CA LEU A 28 -18.97 -18.74 -26.82
C LEU A 28 -17.57 -18.92 -26.19
N LEU A 29 -16.52 -18.96 -27.01
CA LEU A 29 -15.12 -19.06 -26.54
C LEU A 29 -14.58 -17.75 -25.98
N ILE A 30 -15.11 -16.60 -26.38
CA ILE A 30 -14.66 -15.28 -25.92
C ILE A 30 -15.26 -14.93 -24.54
N CYS A 31 -16.35 -15.57 -24.13
CA CYS A 31 -17.05 -15.26 -22.87
C CYS A 31 -16.60 -16.14 -21.68
N GLY A 32 -15.64 -17.05 -21.88
CA GLY A 32 -15.30 -18.13 -20.93
C GLY A 32 -14.31 -17.80 -19.82
N SER A 33 -13.80 -16.57 -19.69
CA SER A 33 -12.74 -16.30 -18.71
C SER A 33 -12.67 -14.83 -18.25
N LEU A 34 -13.78 -14.32 -17.71
CA LEU A 34 -13.70 -13.26 -16.70
C LEU A 34 -13.57 -13.92 -15.31
N GLN A 35 -12.46 -14.63 -15.07
CA GLN A 35 -12.07 -14.97 -13.71
C GLN A 35 -11.57 -13.66 -13.09
N ALA A 36 -12.28 -13.10 -12.12
CA ALA A 36 -11.77 -11.96 -11.36
C ALA A 36 -10.48 -12.41 -10.67
N ALA A 37 -9.36 -11.79 -11.03
CA ALA A 37 -8.08 -12.05 -10.36
C ALA A 37 -8.24 -11.80 -8.86
N GLU A 38 -7.74 -12.74 -8.06
CA GLU A 38 -7.76 -12.63 -6.61
C GLU A 38 -6.94 -11.40 -6.19
N LYS A 39 -7.50 -10.60 -5.27
CA LYS A 39 -6.85 -9.34 -4.86
C LYS A 39 -5.69 -9.64 -3.94
N LEU A 40 -4.59 -8.93 -4.14
CA LEU A 40 -3.45 -8.93 -3.22
C LEU A 40 -3.92 -8.49 -1.82
N THR A 41 -3.56 -9.25 -0.78
CA THR A 41 -3.84 -8.91 0.61
C THR A 41 -2.60 -8.30 1.25
N ILE A 42 -2.68 -7.00 1.55
CA ILE A 42 -1.57 -6.20 2.06
C ILE A 42 -1.76 -5.96 3.56
N GLY A 43 -0.86 -6.52 4.35
CA GLY A 43 -0.73 -6.29 5.77
C GLY A 43 -0.23 -4.89 6.11
N ILE A 44 -0.72 -4.31 7.21
CA ILE A 44 -0.14 -3.11 7.83
C ILE A 44 0.05 -3.29 9.33
N THR A 45 1.04 -2.61 9.89
CA THR A 45 1.37 -2.71 11.34
C THR A 45 0.79 -1.57 12.17
N LEU A 46 0.74 -0.36 11.62
CA LEU A 46 0.28 0.85 12.33
C LEU A 46 -0.74 1.62 11.50
N GLN A 47 -1.71 2.26 12.15
CA GLN A 47 -2.82 2.95 11.51
C GLN A 47 -2.44 3.98 10.43
N PRO A 48 -1.37 4.80 10.57
CA PRO A 48 -0.95 5.69 9.50
C PRO A 48 -0.63 4.95 8.20
N TYR A 49 -0.05 3.74 8.28
CA TYR A 49 0.27 2.93 7.11
C TYR A 49 -0.98 2.37 6.44
N TYR A 50 -2.06 2.10 7.17
CA TYR A 50 -3.35 1.78 6.56
C TYR A 50 -3.77 2.87 5.58
N SER A 51 -3.70 4.13 6.01
CA SER A 51 -4.08 5.27 5.17
C SER A 51 -3.18 5.39 3.94
N TYR A 52 -1.87 5.19 4.10
CA TYR A 52 -0.91 5.28 2.98
C TYR A 52 -1.14 4.16 1.97
N VAL A 53 -1.22 2.92 2.43
CA VAL A 53 -1.43 1.76 1.55
C VAL A 53 -2.78 1.87 0.87
N LYS A 54 -3.86 2.18 1.61
CA LYS A 54 -5.20 2.32 1.03
C LYS A 54 -5.26 3.43 -0.02
N ALA A 55 -4.60 4.56 0.23
CA ALA A 55 -4.50 5.64 -0.75
C ALA A 55 -3.75 5.21 -2.02
N VAL A 56 -2.72 4.38 -1.92
CA VAL A 56 -1.96 3.86 -3.07
C VAL A 56 -2.78 2.83 -3.85
N VAL A 57 -3.33 1.82 -3.16
CA VAL A 57 -3.92 0.64 -3.84
C VAL A 57 -5.38 0.80 -4.24
N GLY A 58 -6.12 1.71 -3.57
CA GLY A 58 -7.52 1.93 -3.86
C GLY A 58 -8.37 0.67 -3.69
N ASP A 59 -8.98 0.22 -4.78
CA ASP A 59 -9.84 -0.97 -4.88
C ASP A 59 -9.10 -2.23 -5.39
N LYS A 60 -7.83 -2.11 -5.79
CA LYS A 60 -7.05 -3.16 -6.44
C LYS A 60 -6.48 -4.21 -5.49
N ALA A 61 -6.30 -3.84 -4.23
CA ALA A 61 -5.80 -4.72 -3.18
C ALA A 61 -6.65 -4.55 -1.92
N GLU A 62 -6.62 -5.57 -1.07
CA GLU A 62 -7.18 -5.53 0.28
C GLU A 62 -6.12 -5.07 1.26
N VAL A 63 -6.53 -4.30 2.28
CA VAL A 63 -5.62 -3.79 3.31
C VAL A 63 -6.10 -4.33 4.65
N LEU A 64 -5.25 -5.12 5.29
CA LEU A 64 -5.57 -5.84 6.52
C LEU A 64 -4.61 -5.42 7.64
N PRO A 65 -5.11 -4.83 8.74
CA PRO A 65 -4.29 -4.61 9.93
C PRO A 65 -3.83 -5.94 10.52
N LEU A 66 -2.54 -6.04 10.89
CA LEU A 66 -1.99 -7.23 11.54
C LEU A 66 -2.62 -7.47 12.91
N VAL A 67 -2.82 -6.38 13.64
CA VAL A 67 -3.29 -6.36 15.03
C VAL A 67 -4.49 -5.42 15.15
N ASP A 68 -5.33 -5.66 16.15
CA ASP A 68 -6.46 -4.80 16.46
C ASP A 68 -6.02 -3.42 16.97
N GLU A 69 -6.90 -2.43 16.88
CA GLU A 69 -6.64 -1.09 17.42
C GLU A 69 -6.53 -1.10 18.96
N GLY A 70 -5.81 -0.12 19.52
CA GLY A 70 -5.74 0.09 20.99
C GLY A 70 -4.74 -0.77 21.76
N PHE A 71 -3.90 -1.57 21.09
CA PHE A 71 -2.82 -2.32 21.74
C PHE A 71 -1.60 -1.43 22.05
N ASN A 72 -0.81 -1.83 23.06
CA ASN A 72 0.48 -1.21 23.35
C ASN A 72 1.61 -1.97 22.61
N PRO A 73 2.31 -1.35 21.63
CA PRO A 73 3.34 -2.03 20.86
C PRO A 73 4.58 -2.42 21.68
N HIS A 74 4.84 -1.75 22.81
CA HIS A 74 6.04 -2.00 23.62
C HIS A 74 5.96 -3.31 24.43
N ASN A 75 4.77 -3.70 24.87
CA ASN A 75 4.52 -4.91 25.66
C ASN A 75 3.66 -5.93 24.90
N TYR A 76 3.59 -5.82 23.58
CA TYR A 76 2.71 -6.63 22.78
C TYR A 76 3.13 -8.11 22.76
N GLN A 77 2.13 -8.99 22.85
CA GLN A 77 2.28 -10.43 22.80
C GLN A 77 1.40 -11.00 21.68
N PRO A 78 1.94 -11.80 20.74
CA PRO A 78 1.17 -12.32 19.60
C PRO A 78 -0.08 -13.09 20.03
N GLN A 79 -1.24 -12.74 19.48
CA GLN A 79 -2.51 -13.44 19.76
C GLN A 79 -2.88 -14.38 18.61
N PRO A 80 -3.63 -15.47 18.86
CA PRO A 80 -4.07 -16.39 17.81
C PRO A 80 -4.77 -15.70 16.63
N ASN A 81 -5.50 -14.61 16.88
CA ASN A 81 -6.17 -13.82 15.85
C ASN A 81 -5.19 -13.16 14.87
N ASP A 82 -4.08 -12.62 15.39
CA ASP A 82 -3.05 -11.94 14.60
C ASP A 82 -2.32 -12.93 13.71
N LEU A 83 -2.06 -14.14 14.23
CA LEU A 83 -1.49 -15.23 13.45
C LEU A 83 -2.41 -15.66 12.30
N ARG A 84 -3.74 -15.70 12.53
CA ARG A 84 -4.70 -16.00 11.45
C ARG A 84 -4.72 -14.91 10.39
N ARG A 85 -4.69 -13.63 10.79
CA ARG A 85 -4.64 -12.50 9.84
C ARG A 85 -3.34 -12.52 9.04
N LEU A 86 -2.21 -12.74 9.69
CA LEU A 86 -0.91 -12.82 9.02
C LEU A 86 -0.88 -13.91 7.95
N LYS A 87 -1.53 -15.06 8.18
CA LYS A 87 -1.63 -16.14 7.18
C LYS A 87 -2.38 -15.75 5.90
N GLN A 88 -3.22 -14.72 5.95
CA GLN A 88 -3.95 -14.21 4.79
C GLN A 88 -3.12 -13.20 3.99
N MET A 89 -2.02 -12.70 4.55
CA MET A 89 -1.23 -11.65 3.93
C MET A 89 -0.23 -12.23 2.92
N ASP A 90 -0.18 -11.60 1.74
CA ASP A 90 0.82 -11.86 0.70
C ASP A 90 2.06 -11.00 0.90
N VAL A 91 1.86 -9.79 1.44
CA VAL A 91 2.89 -8.79 1.71
C VAL A 91 2.49 -7.98 2.94
N ILE A 92 3.46 -7.52 3.73
CA ILE A 92 3.23 -6.63 4.87
C ILE A 92 4.06 -5.35 4.73
N VAL A 93 3.43 -4.21 4.96
CA VAL A 93 4.10 -2.90 5.01
C VAL A 93 4.41 -2.55 6.46
N VAL A 94 5.68 -2.33 6.72
CA VAL A 94 6.22 -2.01 8.04
C VAL A 94 6.83 -0.61 8.06
N ASN A 95 6.86 0.00 9.24
CA ASN A 95 7.67 1.16 9.55
C ASN A 95 9.16 0.84 9.37
N GLY A 96 9.64 -0.28 9.93
CA GLY A 96 11.00 -0.79 9.69
C GLY A 96 12.11 0.02 10.36
N ILE A 97 11.79 0.94 11.27
CA ILE A 97 12.77 1.73 12.04
C ILE A 97 12.48 1.68 13.55
N GLY A 98 11.94 0.54 14.02
CA GLY A 98 11.79 0.22 15.45
C GLY A 98 10.37 0.34 16.03
N HIS A 99 9.44 1.03 15.37
CA HIS A 99 8.09 1.21 15.93
C HIS A 99 7.22 -0.06 15.86
N ASP A 100 7.57 -1.00 14.99
CA ASP A 100 6.81 -2.20 14.72
C ASP A 100 7.61 -3.50 14.84
N ASP A 101 8.59 -3.51 15.74
CA ASP A 101 9.33 -4.72 16.10
C ASP A 101 8.42 -5.84 16.61
N PHE A 102 7.24 -5.48 17.14
CA PHE A 102 6.21 -6.45 17.51
C PHE A 102 5.72 -7.28 16.31
N ALA A 103 5.66 -6.69 15.11
CA ALA A 103 5.22 -7.38 13.90
C ALA A 103 6.22 -8.48 13.51
N LEU A 104 7.52 -8.24 13.69
CA LEU A 104 8.55 -9.26 13.47
C LEU A 104 8.38 -10.44 14.44
N LYS A 105 8.00 -10.18 15.70
CA LYS A 105 7.68 -11.25 16.66
C LYS A 105 6.48 -12.08 16.21
N VAL A 106 5.44 -11.45 15.65
CA VAL A 106 4.26 -12.17 15.11
C VAL A 106 4.64 -13.00 13.89
N ILE A 107 5.42 -12.44 12.95
CA ILE A 107 5.90 -13.14 11.75
C ILE A 107 6.69 -14.40 12.13
N LYS A 108 7.63 -14.25 13.07
CA LYS A 108 8.41 -15.36 13.59
C LYS A 108 7.53 -16.40 14.31
N ALA A 109 6.60 -15.97 15.16
CA ALA A 109 5.68 -16.87 15.86
C ALA A 109 4.76 -17.65 14.90
N ALA A 110 4.46 -17.08 13.73
CA ALA A 110 3.66 -17.71 12.69
C ALA A 110 4.48 -18.57 11.71
N ASN A 111 5.82 -18.59 11.83
CA ASN A 111 6.74 -19.22 10.88
C ASN A 111 6.51 -18.77 9.42
N ARG A 112 6.29 -17.47 9.21
CA ARG A 112 6.06 -16.84 7.88
C ARG A 112 7.32 -16.14 7.36
N ASP A 113 8.45 -16.85 7.32
CA ASP A 113 9.72 -16.31 6.79
C ASP A 113 9.64 -16.03 5.26
N ASP A 114 8.61 -16.56 4.60
CA ASP A 114 8.26 -16.33 3.20
C ASP A 114 7.54 -14.99 2.95
N LEU A 115 7.01 -14.35 3.99
CA LEU A 115 6.19 -13.15 3.84
C LEU A 115 7.05 -11.98 3.35
N ILE A 116 6.62 -11.34 2.25
CA ILE A 116 7.31 -10.18 1.71
C ILE A 116 7.12 -8.99 2.66
N VAL A 117 8.22 -8.39 3.10
CA VAL A 117 8.21 -7.21 3.99
C VAL A 117 8.63 -5.96 3.21
N ILE A 118 7.76 -4.94 3.19
CA ILE A 118 8.06 -3.62 2.62
C ILE A 118 8.40 -2.66 3.77
N GLU A 119 9.66 -2.27 3.86
CA GLU A 119 10.13 -1.24 4.77
C GLU A 119 9.86 0.15 4.21
N ALA A 120 8.79 0.79 4.67
CA ALA A 120 8.34 2.07 4.12
C ALA A 120 9.30 3.23 4.38
N ASN A 121 10.18 3.14 5.38
CA ASN A 121 11.19 4.18 5.69
C ASN A 121 12.54 3.96 5.00
N LYS A 122 12.71 2.92 4.17
CA LYS A 122 13.99 2.58 3.55
C LYS A 122 14.71 3.76 2.87
N ASP A 123 13.96 4.64 2.22
CA ASP A 123 14.48 5.79 1.48
C ASP A 123 14.24 7.15 2.19
N VAL A 124 13.76 7.13 3.44
CA VAL A 124 13.44 8.34 4.20
C VAL A 124 14.71 8.82 4.92
N PRO A 125 15.15 10.08 4.75
CA PRO A 125 16.22 10.65 5.56
C PRO A 125 15.79 10.70 7.04
N LEU A 126 16.55 10.01 7.87
CA LEU A 126 16.23 9.81 9.28
C LEU A 126 16.93 10.85 10.15
N LEU A 127 16.23 11.35 11.17
CA LEU A 127 16.82 12.20 12.20
C LEU A 127 17.23 11.35 13.41
N PRO A 128 18.39 11.63 14.03
CA PRO A 128 18.81 10.93 15.24
C PRO A 128 17.77 11.10 16.36
N ALA A 129 17.53 10.06 17.14
CA ALA A 129 16.76 10.16 18.37
C ALA A 129 17.54 10.98 19.39
N ILE A 130 16.85 11.84 20.14
CA ILE A 130 17.47 12.70 21.16
C ILE A 130 16.90 12.30 22.53
N GLY A 131 17.78 11.93 23.46
CA GLY A 131 17.44 11.60 24.86
C GLY A 131 18.58 10.87 25.58
N GLN A 132 18.71 10.99 26.90
CA GLN A 132 19.79 10.34 27.67
C GLN A 132 19.67 8.81 27.79
N SER A 133 18.59 8.21 27.28
CA SER A 133 18.30 6.77 27.39
C SER A 133 18.19 6.05 26.04
N VAL A 134 18.56 6.72 24.93
CA VAL A 134 18.64 6.09 23.61
C VAL A 134 20.08 5.69 23.33
N GLY A 135 20.31 4.42 22.99
CA GLY A 135 21.65 3.93 22.64
C GLY A 135 22.23 4.66 21.42
N ASP A 136 23.55 4.66 21.31
CA ASP A 136 24.26 5.26 20.16
C ASP A 136 23.67 4.76 18.84
N GLY A 137 23.30 5.70 17.96
CA GLY A 137 22.77 5.41 16.62
C GLY A 137 21.25 5.19 16.54
N ALA A 138 20.50 5.30 17.65
CA ALA A 138 19.04 5.23 17.61
C ALA A 138 18.45 6.39 16.78
N VAL A 139 17.49 6.07 15.93
CA VAL A 139 16.77 7.02 15.07
C VAL A 139 15.40 7.34 15.65
N ASN A 140 14.90 8.56 15.46
CA ASN A 140 13.52 8.89 15.82
C ASN A 140 12.52 8.16 14.91
N PRO A 141 11.70 7.22 15.42
CA PRO A 141 10.79 6.43 14.59
C PRO A 141 9.52 7.20 14.17
N HIS A 142 9.30 8.41 14.69
CA HIS A 142 8.10 9.24 14.47
C HIS A 142 8.12 9.99 13.14
N THR A 143 8.73 9.40 12.10
CA THR A 143 8.73 9.97 10.75
C THR A 143 7.33 10.10 10.15
N PHE A 144 6.28 9.57 10.79
CA PHE A 144 4.88 9.77 10.40
C PHE A 144 4.36 11.19 10.67
N VAL A 145 5.04 11.98 11.49
CA VAL A 145 4.64 13.38 11.79
C VAL A 145 5.09 14.35 10.68
N GLY A 146 6.07 13.97 9.86
CA GLY A 146 6.53 14.78 8.74
C GLY A 146 5.66 14.64 7.48
N LEU A 147 5.15 15.76 6.96
CA LEU A 147 4.43 15.77 5.68
C LEU A 147 5.34 15.37 4.50
N SER A 148 6.64 15.71 4.56
CA SER A 148 7.61 15.38 3.50
C SER A 148 8.09 13.92 3.56
N THR A 149 8.30 13.39 4.76
CA THR A 149 8.63 11.97 4.98
C THR A 149 7.45 11.07 4.61
N THR A 150 6.21 11.53 4.83
CA THR A 150 5.00 10.82 4.36
C THR A 150 4.95 10.68 2.84
N ILE A 151 5.30 11.73 2.10
CA ILE A 151 5.36 11.68 0.63
C ILE A 151 6.37 10.61 0.16
N GLN A 152 7.54 10.54 0.78
CA GLN A 152 8.56 9.56 0.44
C GLN A 152 8.08 8.13 0.70
N LYS A 153 7.52 7.86 1.89
CA LYS A 153 6.94 6.55 2.24
C LYS A 153 5.90 6.08 1.22
N VAL A 154 5.00 6.98 0.82
CA VAL A 154 3.95 6.67 -0.17
C VAL A 154 4.55 6.29 -1.52
N TYR A 155 5.64 6.93 -1.94
CA TYR A 155 6.34 6.55 -3.18
C TYR A 155 7.10 5.23 -3.04
N THR A 156 7.76 4.97 -1.91
CA THR A 156 8.43 3.68 -1.65
C THR A 156 7.40 2.55 -1.68
N ILE A 157 6.28 2.67 -0.95
CA ILE A 157 5.19 1.69 -0.94
C ILE A 157 4.67 1.43 -2.36
N ALA A 158 4.37 2.49 -3.13
CA ALA A 158 3.86 2.33 -4.49
C ALA A 158 4.88 1.67 -5.43
N THR A 159 6.17 1.92 -5.22
CA THR A 159 7.24 1.34 -6.03
C THR A 159 7.41 -0.14 -5.75
N GLU A 160 7.46 -0.53 -4.48
CA GLU A 160 7.60 -1.95 -4.10
C GLU A 160 6.35 -2.75 -4.47
N LEU A 161 5.14 -2.24 -4.21
CA LEU A 161 3.89 -2.89 -4.64
C LEU A 161 3.80 -3.01 -6.17
N SER A 162 4.36 -2.06 -6.93
CA SER A 162 4.41 -2.17 -8.40
C SER A 162 5.31 -3.29 -8.90
N LYS A 163 6.27 -3.77 -8.09
CA LYS A 163 7.12 -4.93 -8.45
C LYS A 163 6.39 -6.23 -8.17
N ILE A 164 5.61 -6.27 -7.09
CA ILE A 164 4.86 -7.44 -6.63
C ILE A 164 3.61 -7.65 -7.49
N ASP A 165 2.92 -6.57 -7.86
CA ASP A 165 1.71 -6.57 -8.70
C ASP A 165 1.89 -5.59 -9.88
N PRO A 166 2.57 -6.04 -10.97
CA PRO A 166 2.87 -5.21 -12.13
C PRO A 166 1.63 -4.75 -12.91
N ASP A 167 0.56 -5.55 -12.90
CA ASP A 167 -0.68 -5.26 -13.63
C ASP A 167 -1.35 -3.98 -13.09
N ASN A 168 -1.26 -3.74 -11.79
CA ASN A 168 -1.80 -2.54 -11.14
C ASN A 168 -0.76 -1.43 -10.93
N ALA A 169 0.50 -1.62 -11.32
CA ALA A 169 1.59 -0.67 -11.09
C ALA A 169 1.29 0.77 -11.56
N ARG A 170 0.62 0.92 -12.72
CA ARG A 170 0.24 2.24 -13.23
C ARG A 170 -0.76 2.94 -12.30
N THR A 171 -1.71 2.19 -11.76
CA THR A 171 -2.71 2.68 -10.80
C THR A 171 -2.02 3.10 -9.51
N TYR A 172 -1.13 2.28 -8.96
CA TYR A 172 -0.39 2.59 -7.72
C TYR A 172 0.42 3.88 -7.85
N ARG A 173 1.18 4.04 -8.93
CA ARG A 173 1.96 5.27 -9.17
C ARG A 173 1.08 6.50 -9.36
N LYS A 174 -0.05 6.37 -10.07
CA LYS A 174 -1.01 7.48 -10.26
C LYS A 174 -1.60 7.92 -8.93
N ASN A 175 -2.06 6.97 -8.13
CA ASN A 175 -2.68 7.22 -6.83
C ASN A 175 -1.67 7.81 -5.83
N ALA A 176 -0.45 7.27 -5.77
CA ALA A 176 0.63 7.83 -4.97
C ALA A 176 0.94 9.29 -5.30
N ARG A 177 0.99 9.63 -6.60
CA ARG A 177 1.17 11.04 -7.03
C ARG A 177 0.02 11.93 -6.60
N LYS A 178 -1.23 11.46 -6.73
CA LYS A 178 -2.42 12.20 -6.29
C LYS A 178 -2.34 12.48 -4.79
N TYR A 179 -2.09 11.44 -3.99
CA TYR A 179 -1.99 11.56 -2.54
C TYR A 179 -0.84 12.47 -2.11
N ALA A 180 0.33 12.34 -2.73
CA ALA A 180 1.47 13.23 -2.47
C ALA A 180 1.18 14.70 -2.80
N THR A 181 0.37 15.00 -3.82
CA THR A 181 -0.03 16.37 -4.15
C THR A 181 -0.86 17.00 -3.05
N GLU A 182 -1.77 16.25 -2.42
CA GLU A 182 -2.54 16.73 -1.26
C GLU A 182 -1.61 17.07 -0.09
N PHE A 183 -0.64 16.22 0.22
CA PHE A 183 0.35 16.49 1.27
C PHE A 183 1.23 17.71 0.96
N ARG A 184 1.61 17.92 -0.31
CA ARG A 184 2.33 19.15 -0.72
C ARG A 184 1.47 20.39 -0.55
N LYS A 185 0.17 20.32 -0.83
CA LYS A 185 -0.77 21.42 -0.62
C LYS A 185 -0.92 21.73 0.88
N MET A 186 -1.10 20.71 1.71
CA MET A 186 -1.15 20.87 3.18
C MET A 186 0.14 21.48 3.72
N LYS A 187 1.30 20.99 3.27
CA LYS A 187 2.62 21.54 3.66
C LYS A 187 2.72 23.01 3.28
N ARG A 188 2.34 23.39 2.06
CA ARG A 188 2.37 24.78 1.61
C ARG A 188 1.46 25.65 2.47
N GLN A 189 0.23 25.20 2.75
CA GLN A 189 -0.70 25.96 3.59
C GLN A 189 -0.19 26.16 5.01
N ALA A 190 0.37 25.11 5.62
CA ALA A 190 0.99 25.20 6.94
C ALA A 190 2.14 26.20 6.93
N MET A 191 3.06 26.13 5.95
CA MET A 191 4.19 27.05 5.85
C MET A 191 3.78 28.50 5.65
N LEU A 192 2.73 28.77 4.87
CA LEU A 192 2.18 30.14 4.73
C LEU A 192 1.65 30.66 6.06
N THR A 193 0.88 29.83 6.78
CA THR A 193 0.32 30.19 8.08
C THR A 193 1.41 30.44 9.13
N LEU A 194 2.49 29.64 9.13
CA LEU A 194 3.63 29.85 10.03
C LEU A 194 4.49 31.07 9.64
N GLY A 195 4.55 31.44 8.37
CA GLY A 195 5.25 32.64 7.92
C GLY A 195 4.61 33.94 8.43
N ASP A 196 3.32 33.88 8.76
CA ASP A 196 2.55 34.98 9.33
C ASP A 196 2.67 35.07 10.87
N LEU A 197 3.37 34.12 11.52
CA LEU A 197 3.55 34.05 12.97
C LEU A 197 4.96 34.50 13.38
N ASP A 198 5.06 35.28 14.45
CA ASP A 198 6.34 35.61 15.07
C ASP A 198 6.93 34.37 15.78
N THR A 199 7.83 33.69 15.08
CA THR A 199 8.45 32.43 15.54
C THR A 199 9.37 32.59 16.77
N ALA A 200 9.61 33.81 17.25
CA ALA A 200 10.43 34.07 18.43
C ALA A 200 9.74 33.69 19.77
N VAL A 201 8.41 33.55 19.79
CA VAL A 201 7.63 33.41 21.05
C VAL A 201 7.12 31.98 21.29
N THR A 202 7.13 31.09 20.29
CA THR A 202 6.58 29.73 20.41
C THR A 202 7.66 28.67 20.51
N ALA A 203 8.02 28.29 21.74
CA ALA A 203 8.71 27.04 22.02
C ALA A 203 7.67 25.93 22.31
N PRO A 204 7.36 25.04 21.35
CA PRO A 204 6.42 23.95 21.61
C PRO A 204 7.08 22.92 22.53
N SER A 205 6.41 22.59 23.64
CA SER A 205 6.73 21.45 24.49
C SER A 205 5.72 20.33 24.23
N THR A 206 6.19 19.09 24.06
CA THR A 206 5.34 17.92 23.85
C THR A 206 5.63 16.87 24.94
N THR A 207 4.59 16.26 25.49
CA THR A 207 4.71 15.21 26.54
C THR A 207 5.27 13.89 26.01
N HIS A 208 5.27 13.69 24.68
CA HIS A 208 5.96 12.64 23.96
C HIS A 208 6.82 13.26 22.84
N HIS A 209 8.05 12.78 22.63
CA HIS A 209 8.97 13.24 21.57
C HIS A 209 8.56 12.79 20.15
N ALA A 210 7.27 12.87 19.83
CA ALA A 210 6.73 12.65 18.50
C ALA A 210 6.97 13.84 17.56
N SER A 211 7.24 15.03 18.12
CA SER A 211 7.54 16.27 17.39
C SER A 211 8.95 16.74 17.75
N ILE A 212 9.73 17.16 16.76
CA ILE A 212 11.13 17.57 16.96
C ILE A 212 11.17 18.87 17.76
N ASN A 213 11.83 18.86 18.92
CA ASN A 213 12.17 20.06 19.66
C ASN A 213 13.52 20.59 19.14
N LYS A 214 13.55 21.84 18.69
CA LYS A 214 14.77 22.53 18.28
C LYS A 214 15.51 22.88 19.57
N GLN A 215 16.58 22.17 19.93
CA GLN A 215 17.43 22.63 21.03
C GLN A 215 18.10 23.93 20.60
N GLN A 216 17.82 24.98 21.38
CA GLN A 216 18.61 26.20 21.42
C GLN A 216 20.06 25.83 21.71
N GLY A 217 20.98 26.37 20.92
CA GLY A 217 22.39 26.32 21.26
C GLY A 217 22.63 27.06 22.56
N SER A 218 23.41 26.42 23.44
CA SER A 218 24.18 27.06 24.50
C SER A 218 25.65 26.79 24.22
#